data_AF-A0A661BSZ9-F1
#
_entry.id   AF-A0A661BSZ9-F1
#
_cell.length_a   1.000
_cell.length_b   1.000
_cell.length_c   1.000
_cell.angle_alpha   90.00
_cell.angle_beta   90.00
_cell.angle_gamma   90.00
#
_symmetry.space_group_name_H-M   'P 1'
#
loop_
_entity.id
_entity.type
_entity.pdbx_description
1 polymer ?
#
loop_
_entity_poly.entity_id
_entity_poly.type
_entity_poly.pdbx_seq_one_letter_code
_entity_poly.pdbx_strand_id
1 'polypeptide(L)' 'ILIGFVLIFVVVIFQFIVVIIASIKANEGVYYRYPLCIRFIK' A
#
# COMPACT_ATOMS: atom_id res chain seq x y z
N ILE A 1 21.27 12.87 -5.48
CA ILE A 1 20.73 13.11 -4.11
C ILE A 1 19.27 13.58 -4.13
N LEU A 2 18.88 14.60 -4.91
CA LEU A 2 17.47 15.07 -4.96
C LEU A 2 16.45 13.99 -5.37
N ILE A 3 16.74 13.20 -6.41
CA ILE A 3 15.79 12.21 -6.94
C ILE A 3 15.47 11.10 -5.92
N GLY A 4 16.48 10.63 -5.17
CA GLY A 4 16.30 9.56 -4.19
C GLY A 4 15.36 9.94 -3.05
N PHE A 5 15.39 11.20 -2.63
CA PHE A 5 14.55 11.72 -1.54
C PHE A 5 13.09 11.86 -1.96
N VAL A 6 12.84 12.34 -3.19
CA VAL A 6 11.49 12.44 -3.76
C VAL A 6 10.86 11.05 -3.91
N LEU A 7 11.63 10.07 -4.37
CA LEU A 7 11.14 8.70 -4.54
C LEU A 7 10.69 8.08 -3.20
N ILE A 8 11.47 8.28 -2.13
CA ILE A 8 11.13 7.80 -0.78
C ILE A 8 9.84 8.46 -0.29
N PHE A 9 9.67 9.76 -0.51
CA PHE A 9 8.49 10.49 -0.06
C PHE A 9 7.20 9.96 -0.72
N VAL A 10 7.25 9.70 -2.03
CA VAL A 10 6.12 9.12 -2.77
C VAL A 10 5.79 7.72 -2.26
N VAL A 11 6.81 6.89 -1.97
CA VAL A 11 6.60 5.53 -1.43
C VAL A 11 5.97 5.57 -0.04
N VAL A 12 6.40 6.48 0.84
CA VAL A 12 5.85 6.61 2.20
C VAL A 12 4.37 7.01 2.16
N ILE A 13 4.03 8.01 1.35
CA ILE A 13 2.63 8.44 1.17
C ILE A 13 1.79 7.29 0.64
N PHE A 14 2.31 6.60 -0.38
CA PHE A 14 1.62 5.47 -0.98
C PHE A 14 1.37 4.35 0.05
N GLN A 15 2.39 4.01 0.85
CA GLN A 15 2.29 3.00 1.90
C GLN A 15 1.29 3.39 2.99
N PHE A 16 1.25 4.66 3.37
CA PHE A 16 0.29 5.18 4.35
C PHE A 16 -1.16 5.03 3.88
N ILE A 17 -1.45 5.41 2.63
CA ILE A 17 -2.79 5.26 2.01
C ILE A 17 -3.19 3.78 1.97
N VAL A 18 -2.27 2.92 1.54
CA VAL A 18 -2.47 1.47 1.50
C VAL A 18 -2.79 0.95 2.91
N VAL A 19 -2.06 1.30 3.96
CA VAL A 19 -2.33 0.80 5.33
C VAL A 19 -3.72 1.17 5.84
N ILE A 20 -4.19 2.40 5.59
CA ILE A 20 -5.53 2.86 5.99
C ILE A 20 -6.60 2.00 5.33
N ILE A 21 -6.46 1.83 4.02
CA ILE A 21 -7.33 1.03 3.19
C ILE A 21 -7.37 -0.44 3.64
N ALA A 22 -6.25 -0.97 4.14
CA ALA A 22 -6.12 -2.35 4.65
C ALA A 22 -6.89 -2.49 5.94
N SER A 23 -6.71 -1.52 6.82
CA SER A 23 -7.36 -1.46 8.12
C SER A 23 -8.88 -1.38 7.96
N ILE A 24 -9.37 -0.58 7.01
CA ILE A 24 -10.80 -0.45 6.71
C ILE A 24 -11.36 -1.78 6.22
N LYS A 25 -10.76 -2.43 5.21
CA LYS A 25 -11.32 -3.69 4.71
C LYS A 25 -11.07 -4.90 5.62
N ALA A 26 -10.05 -4.86 6.48
CA ALA A 26 -9.92 -5.83 7.56
C ALA A 26 -11.08 -5.73 8.56
N ASN A 27 -11.60 -4.52 8.79
CA ASN A 27 -12.78 -4.29 9.63
C ASN A 27 -14.09 -4.72 8.95
N GLU A 28 -14.23 -4.48 7.64
CA GLU A 28 -15.41 -4.93 6.88
C GLU A 28 -15.47 -6.46 6.66
N GLY A 29 -14.40 -7.19 6.97
CA GLY A 29 -14.31 -8.64 6.70
C GLY A 29 -14.28 -8.98 5.21
N VAL A 30 -14.13 -7.98 4.34
CA VAL A 30 -14.08 -8.12 2.89
C VAL A 30 -12.61 -8.25 2.47
N TYR A 31 -12.30 -9.28 1.69
CA TYR A 31 -10.95 -9.45 1.15
C TYR A 31 -10.53 -8.21 0.33
N TYR A 32 -9.65 -7.37 0.90
CA TYR A 32 -9.03 -6.26 0.16
C TYR A 32 -8.13 -6.82 -0.92
N ARG A 33 -8.63 -6.80 -2.15
CA ARG A 33 -7.82 -6.96 -3.36
C ARG A 33 -6.90 -5.76 -3.50
N TYR A 34 -5.69 -5.87 -2.96
CA TYR A 34 -4.65 -4.88 -3.19
C TYR A 34 -4.21 -4.91 -4.65
N PRO A 35 -4.23 -3.76 -5.36
CA PRO A 35 -3.79 -3.70 -6.75
C PRO A 35 -2.26 -3.91 -6.92
N LEU A 36 -1.48 -3.90 -5.83
CA LEU A 36 -0.01 -4.04 -5.84
C LEU A 36 0.52 -5.24 -5.05
N CYS A 37 -0.32 -6.21 -4.70
CA CYS A 37 0.20 -7.45 -4.15
C CYS A 37 0.84 -8.28 -5.28
N ILE A 38 2.17 -8.39 -5.27
CA ILE A 38 2.89 -9.41 -6.04
C ILE A 38 2.40 -10.77 -5.55
N ARG A 39 1.64 -11.47 -6.41
CA ARG A 39 1.01 -12.74 -6.08
C ARG A 39 2.03 -13.87 -6.16
N PHE A 40 2.79 -14.08 -5.09
CA PHE A 40 3.75 -15.18 -5.02
C PHE A 40 3.07 -16.56 -5.01
N ILE A 41 1.85 -16.68 -4.49
CA ILE A 41 1.04 -17.91 -4.51
C ILE A 41 -0.45 -17.54 -4.67
N LYS A 42 -1.19 -18.35 -5.44
CA LYS A 42 -2.60 -18.13 -5.81
C LYS A 42 -3.57 -18.36 -4.66
#